data_AF-A0A5C7HM00-F1
#
_entry.id   AF-A0A5C7HM00-F1
#
_cell.length_a   1.000
_cell.length_b   1.000
_cell.length_c   1.000
_cell.angle_alpha   90.00
_cell.angle_beta   90.00
_cell.angle_gamma   90.00
#
_symmetry.space_group_name_H-M   'P 1'
#
loop_
_entity.id
_entity.type
_entity.pdbx_description
1 polymer ?
#
loop_
_entity_poly.entity_id
_entity_poly.type
_entity_poly.pdbx_seq_one_letter_code
_entity_poly.pdbx_strand_id
1 'polypeptide(L)'
;MATPKEHIEEIRSKKFSIGGEVNPLSEEFHLTVEMLSAELYAKDVHFLMELIQNAEDNEYPSGVNPSLEFVITSRDITGTGAEATLLMFNNEKGFSPSNINSICSVAKSTKKGNRKRGYIGEKGIGFKSVFLITSRPYIFSNGYQIRFDEDPCPHCNLGYVVPEWVEENPKLSEIQQIYGSGSTLPTTTLILPLKADKVNAVKQQLSSVQPEVLLFLTKIKRLSVREHNENPKLNTVSAIAITSETNFVKSNNIDAESSTLHLVAQGDKFDKECSYYMWKQKFPVNEKNKVERRMEVDEWVITLAFPYGELLQRGTTSPGIYAFLPIEMVTSFPFIMQADFLLSSSRETIIFDDKWNKGILDCVPDAFVNALTSLVILTGDAPVSSLPPMFSFLPVTSSHFPELNAVREKINAKLVEEDIIPSESYSKQKFFHKPCEVGRLMPAFWNILEKAKDQGVNLDDLSNHGIYVLSSSFDKPVYDQVLNFLGVGQVSSDWYGRCIQCSDLIMGVSEDVYLELLLFLADNWSSKFSCTDIKNIPLIKYTLMGRWPCAA
;
A
#
# COMPACT_ATOMS: atom_id res chain seq x y z
N MET A 1 16.66 42.56 -5.99
CA MET A 1 16.78 41.41 -5.08
C MET A 1 18.22 40.94 -5.14
N ALA A 2 18.80 40.49 -4.02
CA ALA A 2 20.12 39.85 -4.04
C ALA A 2 20.09 38.64 -4.98
N THR A 3 21.15 38.46 -5.77
CA THR A 3 21.35 37.26 -6.57
C THR A 3 21.53 36.04 -5.66
N PRO A 4 21.28 34.81 -6.17
CA PRO A 4 21.54 33.59 -5.39
C PRO A 4 22.96 33.54 -4.81
N LYS A 5 23.97 33.97 -5.56
CA LYS A 5 25.38 34.03 -5.10
C LYS A 5 25.57 35.02 -3.96
N GLU A 6 25.07 36.24 -4.10
CA GLU A 6 25.13 37.26 -3.03
C GLU A 6 24.43 36.78 -1.76
N HIS A 7 23.32 36.06 -1.88
CA HIS A 7 22.64 35.46 -0.73
C HIS A 7 23.47 34.38 -0.04
N ILE A 8 24.22 33.56 -0.78
CA ILE A 8 25.15 32.58 -0.19
C ILE A 8 26.30 33.28 0.54
N GLU A 9 26.88 34.32 -0.04
CA GLU A 9 27.92 35.12 0.62
C GLU A 9 27.38 35.84 1.87
N GLU A 10 26.13 36.29 1.84
CA GLU A 10 25.44 36.83 3.02
C GLU A 10 25.30 35.77 4.13
N ILE A 11 24.92 34.54 3.80
CA ILE A 11 24.85 33.44 4.78
C ILE A 11 26.23 33.15 5.35
N ARG A 12 27.25 33.02 4.50
CA ARG A 12 28.63 32.73 4.91
C ARG A 12 29.19 33.80 5.86
N SER A 13 28.97 35.07 5.53
CA SER A 13 29.42 36.20 6.34
C SER A 13 28.61 36.39 7.62
N LYS A 14 27.26 36.45 7.54
CA LYS A 14 26.42 36.79 8.69
C LYS A 14 26.18 35.62 9.65
N LYS A 15 26.06 34.39 9.14
CA LYS A 15 25.72 33.22 9.95
C LYS A 15 26.96 32.50 10.47
N PHE A 16 27.98 32.38 9.62
CA PHE A 16 29.19 31.62 9.91
C PHE A 16 30.42 32.49 10.16
N SER A 17 30.26 33.83 10.15
CA SER A 17 31.34 34.80 10.37
C SER A 17 32.55 34.64 9.45
N ILE A 18 32.36 34.06 8.27
CA ILE A 18 33.45 33.85 7.30
C ILE A 18 33.84 35.20 6.69
N GLY A 19 35.12 35.57 6.83
CA GLY A 19 35.64 36.88 6.38
C GLY A 19 35.45 38.02 7.39
N GLY A 20 34.93 37.73 8.59
CA GLY A 20 34.78 38.69 9.69
C GLY A 20 35.51 38.23 10.97
N GLU A 21 35.16 38.82 12.11
CA GLU A 21 35.66 38.39 13.43
C GLU A 21 35.09 37.00 13.80
N VAL A 22 35.90 36.20 14.49
CA VAL A 22 35.53 34.84 14.91
C VAL A 22 34.27 34.89 15.77
N ASN A 23 33.27 34.06 15.42
CA ASN A 23 32.04 33.98 16.19
C ASN A 23 32.32 33.44 17.60
N PRO A 24 31.98 34.17 18.68
CA PRO A 24 32.18 33.70 20.05
C PRO A 24 31.38 32.43 20.39
N LEU A 25 30.34 32.09 19.62
CA LEU A 25 29.55 30.85 19.77
C LEU A 25 30.05 29.69 18.90
N SER A 26 31.20 29.84 18.23
CA SER A 26 31.73 28.83 17.29
C SER A 26 31.92 27.45 17.93
N GLU A 27 32.37 27.39 19.20
CA GLU A 27 32.51 26.13 19.94
C GLU A 27 31.16 25.43 20.18
N GLU A 28 30.11 26.17 20.56
CA GLU A 28 28.77 25.61 20.75
C GLU A 28 28.18 25.09 19.43
N PHE A 29 28.41 25.82 18.33
CA PHE A 29 28.03 25.35 16.99
C PHE A 29 28.77 24.08 16.60
N HIS A 30 30.07 23.98 16.92
CA HIS A 30 30.88 22.81 16.64
C HIS A 30 30.35 21.58 17.37
N LEU A 31 30.10 21.70 18.68
CA LEU A 31 29.48 20.62 19.48
C LEU A 31 28.13 20.18 18.92
N THR A 32 27.30 21.13 18.46
CA THR A 32 25.99 20.81 17.86
C THR A 32 26.14 20.03 16.56
N VAL A 33 27.15 20.35 15.74
CA VAL A 33 27.46 19.65 14.49
C VAL A 33 28.05 18.27 14.76
N GLU A 34 28.89 18.11 15.79
CA GLU A 34 29.39 16.79 16.21
C GLU A 34 28.25 15.87 16.68
N MET A 35 27.30 16.40 17.47
CA MET A 35 26.11 15.66 17.88
C MET A 35 25.25 15.25 16.67
N LEU A 36 25.12 16.12 15.67
CA LEU A 36 24.43 15.78 14.41
C LEU A 36 25.14 14.63 13.70
N SER A 37 26.47 14.67 13.57
CA SER A 37 27.25 13.60 12.94
C SER A 37 27.04 12.27 13.68
N ALA A 38 27.12 12.27 15.01
CA ALA A 38 26.84 11.09 15.82
C ALA A 38 25.41 10.55 15.62
N GLU A 39 24.39 11.41 15.55
CA GLU A 39 23.00 10.99 15.30
C GLU A 39 22.79 10.43 13.88
N LEU A 40 23.52 10.95 12.88
CA LEU A 40 23.47 10.43 11.51
C LEU A 40 24.05 9.02 11.44
N TYR A 41 25.24 8.80 12.00
CA TYR A 41 25.95 7.52 11.94
C TYR A 41 25.40 6.45 12.89
N ALA A 42 24.65 6.84 13.93
CA ALA A 42 24.00 5.90 14.86
C ALA A 42 22.69 5.31 14.32
N LYS A 43 22.16 5.80 13.20
CA LYS A 43 20.89 5.33 12.63
C LYS A 43 21.12 4.57 11.34
N ASP A 44 20.40 3.46 11.20
CA ASP A 44 20.08 2.88 9.90
C ASP A 44 19.11 3.82 9.18
N VAL A 45 19.63 4.88 8.57
CA VAL A 45 18.79 5.83 7.83
C VAL A 45 18.67 5.36 6.38
N HIS A 46 17.44 5.08 5.97
CA HIS A 46 17.08 4.94 4.56
C HIS A 46 17.15 6.31 3.85
N PHE A 47 18.35 6.73 3.43
CA PHE A 47 18.56 8.02 2.74
C PHE A 47 17.56 8.22 1.58
N LEU A 48 17.24 7.15 0.86
CA LEU A 48 16.34 7.16 -0.28
C LEU A 48 14.93 7.59 0.11
N MET A 49 14.46 7.07 1.24
CA MET A 49 13.15 7.38 1.81
C MET A 49 13.07 8.86 2.26
N GLU A 50 14.13 9.38 2.88
CA GLU A 50 14.23 10.80 3.24
C GLU A 50 14.22 11.70 1.98
N LEU A 51 14.89 11.30 0.90
CA LEU A 51 14.88 12.04 -0.36
C LEU A 51 13.50 12.03 -1.03
N ILE A 52 12.79 10.90 -1.02
CA ILE A 52 11.41 10.81 -1.52
C ILE A 52 10.48 11.72 -0.70
N GLN A 53 10.60 11.70 0.64
CA GLN A 53 9.85 12.61 1.52
C GLN A 53 10.15 14.08 1.24
N ASN A 54 11.42 14.43 1.02
CA ASN A 54 11.79 15.80 0.68
C ASN A 54 11.12 16.26 -0.62
N ALA A 55 11.07 15.39 -1.63
CA ALA A 55 10.35 15.67 -2.87
C ALA A 55 8.84 15.79 -2.64
N GLU A 56 8.23 14.86 -1.90
CA GLU A 56 6.80 14.91 -1.56
C GLU A 56 6.40 16.20 -0.81
N ASP A 57 7.28 16.71 0.05
CA ASP A 57 7.06 17.94 0.79
C ASP A 57 7.19 19.22 -0.09
N ASN A 58 7.78 19.13 -1.28
CA ASN A 58 7.99 20.28 -2.17
C ASN A 58 6.67 20.84 -2.74
N GLU A 59 6.76 22.04 -3.31
CA GLU A 59 5.67 22.64 -4.07
C GLU A 59 5.89 22.45 -5.57
N TYR A 60 4.83 22.11 -6.28
CA TYR A 60 4.87 21.91 -7.73
C TYR A 60 4.10 23.04 -8.45
N PRO A 61 4.54 23.46 -9.65
CA PRO A 61 3.76 24.35 -10.50
C PRO A 61 2.37 23.76 -10.84
N SER A 62 1.42 24.62 -11.18
CA SER A 62 0.11 24.15 -11.66
C SER A 62 0.23 23.50 -13.04
N GLY A 63 -0.47 22.38 -13.26
CA GLY A 63 -0.52 21.70 -14.56
C GLY A 63 0.70 20.81 -14.89
N VAL A 64 1.64 20.61 -13.97
CA VAL A 64 2.70 19.59 -14.13
C VAL A 64 2.33 18.31 -13.39
N ASN A 65 2.85 17.19 -13.86
CA ASN A 65 2.82 15.92 -13.12
C ASN A 65 4.06 15.84 -12.22
N PRO A 66 3.93 15.92 -10.88
CA PRO A 66 5.08 15.88 -9.99
C PRO A 66 5.84 14.55 -10.13
N SER A 67 7.15 14.65 -10.37
CA SER A 67 7.99 13.50 -10.67
C SER A 67 9.35 13.59 -9.99
N LEU A 68 9.85 12.43 -9.57
CA LEU A 68 11.16 12.26 -8.98
C LEU A 68 11.96 11.23 -9.80
N GLU A 69 13.13 11.62 -10.30
CA GLU A 69 14.03 10.72 -11.03
C GLU A 69 15.38 10.60 -10.31
N PHE A 70 15.82 9.37 -10.09
CA PHE A 70 17.17 9.03 -9.65
C PHE A 70 17.97 8.51 -10.84
N VAL A 71 19.16 9.06 -11.06
CA VAL A 71 20.09 8.61 -12.09
C VAL A 71 21.42 8.30 -11.45
N ILE A 72 21.88 7.05 -11.54
CA ILE A 72 23.22 6.66 -11.11
C ILE A 72 24.14 6.52 -12.32
N THR A 73 25.33 7.10 -12.25
CA THR A 73 26.33 7.08 -13.33
C THR A 73 27.71 6.75 -12.78
N SER A 74 28.55 6.08 -13.56
CA SER A 74 29.97 5.89 -13.24
C SER A 74 30.84 7.11 -13.58
N ARG A 75 30.26 8.16 -14.17
CA ARG A 75 30.98 9.41 -14.46
C ARG A 75 31.14 10.25 -13.20
N ASP A 76 32.35 10.67 -12.91
CA ASP A 76 32.62 11.71 -11.91
C ASP A 76 32.53 13.09 -12.55
N ILE A 77 31.32 13.67 -12.53
CA ILE A 77 31.09 15.05 -12.99
C ILE A 77 31.51 16.10 -11.95
N THR A 78 31.86 15.69 -10.74
CA THR A 78 32.19 16.59 -9.64
C THR A 78 33.70 16.83 -9.50
N GLY A 79 34.52 15.97 -10.11
CA GLY A 79 35.98 15.99 -9.98
C GLY A 79 36.45 15.62 -8.58
N THR A 80 35.67 14.85 -7.83
CA THR A 80 35.98 14.45 -6.44
C THR A 80 36.71 13.11 -6.35
N GLY A 81 36.87 12.39 -7.45
CA GLY A 81 37.43 11.04 -7.51
C GLY A 81 36.40 9.94 -7.22
N ALA A 82 35.10 10.25 -7.25
CA ALA A 82 34.05 9.29 -6.93
C ALA A 82 33.88 8.23 -8.03
N GLU A 83 33.79 6.95 -7.65
CA GLU A 83 33.56 5.84 -8.59
C GLU A 83 32.17 5.86 -9.23
N ALA A 84 31.20 6.48 -8.54
CA ALA A 84 29.86 6.68 -9.04
C ALA A 84 29.25 7.97 -8.48
N THR A 85 28.39 8.60 -9.27
CA THR A 85 27.61 9.78 -8.89
C THR A 85 26.13 9.44 -8.96
N LEU A 86 25.39 9.73 -7.89
CA LEU A 86 23.93 9.69 -7.87
C LEU A 86 23.38 11.10 -8.11
N LEU A 87 22.52 11.26 -9.11
CA LEU A 87 21.79 12.48 -9.39
C LEU A 87 20.32 12.26 -9.04
N MET A 88 19.69 13.26 -8.43
CA MET A 88 18.26 13.29 -8.16
C MET A 88 17.67 14.51 -8.83
N PHE A 89 16.69 14.31 -9.70
CA PHE A 89 15.99 15.35 -10.43
C PHE A 89 14.54 15.46 -9.94
N ASN A 90 14.11 16.67 -9.60
CA ASN A 90 12.74 16.94 -9.19
C ASN A 90 12.20 18.19 -9.90
N ASN A 91 11.01 18.07 -10.49
CA ASN A 91 10.35 19.12 -11.29
C ASN A 91 9.51 20.09 -10.44
N GLU A 92 9.90 20.29 -9.18
CA GLU A 92 9.27 21.22 -8.26
C GLU A 92 9.48 22.69 -8.67
N LYS A 93 8.93 23.63 -7.89
CA LYS A 93 9.16 25.08 -8.06
C LYS A 93 10.60 25.50 -7.74
N GLY A 94 11.35 24.67 -7.02
CA GLY A 94 12.74 24.90 -6.67
C GLY A 94 12.93 25.67 -5.36
N PHE A 95 14.18 25.76 -4.93
CA PHE A 95 14.53 26.28 -3.61
C PHE A 95 14.33 27.79 -3.54
N SER A 96 13.60 28.21 -2.51
CA SER A 96 13.52 29.62 -2.11
C SER A 96 14.71 30.01 -1.21
N PRO A 97 14.98 31.31 -1.01
CA PRO A 97 15.94 31.77 0.00
C PRO A 97 15.66 31.19 1.40
N SER A 98 14.39 31.00 1.77
CA SER A 98 14.02 30.38 3.05
C SER A 98 14.45 28.91 3.13
N ASN A 99 14.32 28.14 2.03
CA ASN A 99 14.79 26.75 1.97
C ASN A 99 16.32 26.69 2.16
N ILE A 100 17.06 27.57 1.49
CA ILE A 100 18.52 27.67 1.61
C ILE A 100 18.96 28.02 3.04
N ASN A 101 18.28 28.98 3.69
CA ASN A 101 18.56 29.31 5.08
C ASN A 101 18.28 28.14 6.05
N SER A 102 17.24 27.35 5.75
CA SER A 102 16.82 26.20 6.56
C SER A 102 17.83 25.06 6.46
N ILE A 103 18.27 24.69 5.25
CA ILE A 103 19.22 23.60 5.03
C ILE A 103 20.62 23.92 5.60
N CYS A 104 20.97 25.20 5.72
CA CYS A 104 22.20 25.66 6.38
C CYS A 104 22.08 25.71 7.92
N SER A 105 21.00 25.19 8.51
CA SER A 105 20.79 25.17 9.98
C SER A 105 20.96 23.75 10.52
N VAL A 106 21.49 23.62 11.75
CA VAL A 106 21.74 22.31 12.37
C VAL A 106 20.45 21.68 12.95
N ALA A 107 19.50 22.49 13.45
CA ALA A 107 18.29 22.00 14.13
C ALA A 107 17.00 22.83 13.91
N LYS A 108 16.98 23.75 12.94
CA LYS A 108 15.76 24.53 12.58
C LYS A 108 15.14 23.96 11.30
N SER A 109 14.10 23.14 11.46
CA SER A 109 13.19 22.77 10.37
C SER A 109 12.13 23.86 10.17
N THR A 110 11.93 24.33 8.95
CA THR A 110 10.77 25.16 8.57
C THR A 110 9.43 24.41 8.61
N LYS A 111 9.48 23.08 8.77
CA LYS A 111 8.31 22.19 8.77
C LYS A 111 7.82 21.83 10.18
N LYS A 112 8.52 22.23 11.24
CA LYS A 112 8.16 21.93 12.64
C LYS A 112 6.78 22.55 12.96
N GLY A 113 5.82 21.72 13.35
CA GLY A 113 4.45 22.14 13.73
C GLY A 113 3.43 22.22 12.59
N ASN A 114 3.80 21.91 11.34
CA ASN A 114 2.89 21.99 10.18
C ASN A 114 2.36 20.62 9.69
N ARG A 115 2.22 19.61 10.57
CA ARG A 115 1.71 18.28 10.17
C ARG A 115 0.31 18.30 9.57
N LYS A 116 -0.53 19.29 9.93
CA LYS A 116 -1.86 19.50 9.33
C LYS A 116 -1.81 19.75 7.81
N ARG A 117 -0.65 20.11 7.24
CA ARG A 117 -0.41 20.27 5.79
C ARG A 117 0.23 19.03 5.12
N GLY A 118 0.36 17.92 5.85
CA GLY A 118 0.94 16.68 5.32
C GLY A 118 2.47 16.64 5.33
N TYR A 119 3.17 17.56 6.01
CA TYR A 119 4.62 17.52 6.10
C TYR A 119 5.10 16.37 6.99
N ILE A 120 5.99 15.53 6.45
CA ILE A 120 6.47 14.31 7.13
C ILE A 120 7.77 14.58 7.92
N GLY A 121 8.57 15.58 7.52
CA GLY A 121 9.87 15.88 8.13
C GLY A 121 9.81 16.61 9.49
N GLU A 122 10.06 15.89 10.60
CA GLU A 122 9.96 16.43 11.97
C GLU A 122 11.22 17.17 12.49
N LYS A 123 12.41 16.73 12.07
CA LYS A 123 13.66 17.01 12.81
C LYS A 123 14.63 18.01 12.16
N GLY A 124 14.42 18.38 10.89
CA GLY A 124 15.36 19.27 10.18
C GLY A 124 16.70 18.63 9.79
N ILE A 125 16.86 17.33 10.07
CA ILE A 125 18.04 16.52 9.72
C ILE A 125 17.85 15.72 8.43
N GLY A 126 16.65 15.73 7.82
CA GLY A 126 16.30 14.82 6.72
C GLY A 126 17.24 14.94 5.52
N PHE A 127 17.55 16.17 5.09
CA PHE A 127 18.57 16.39 4.05
C PHE A 127 19.96 15.88 4.47
N LYS A 128 20.33 16.00 5.76
CA LYS A 128 21.66 15.60 6.23
C LYS A 128 21.89 14.09 6.15
N SER A 129 20.85 13.28 5.98
CA SER A 129 20.98 11.85 5.71
C SER A 129 21.79 11.54 4.43
N VAL A 130 21.87 12.46 3.46
CA VAL A 130 22.70 12.26 2.26
C VAL A 130 24.18 12.10 2.61
N PHE A 131 24.64 12.61 3.75
CA PHE A 131 26.03 12.49 4.17
C PHE A 131 26.44 11.05 4.52
N LEU A 132 25.47 10.15 4.70
CA LEU A 132 25.74 8.71 4.85
C LEU A 132 26.28 8.07 3.57
N ILE A 133 25.99 8.67 2.41
CA ILE A 133 26.37 8.13 1.10
C ILE A 133 27.32 9.03 0.31
N THR A 134 27.45 10.31 0.68
CA THR A 134 28.38 11.26 0.05
C THR A 134 29.04 12.14 1.10
N SER A 135 30.29 12.55 0.91
CA SER A 135 30.91 13.59 1.74
C SER A 135 30.65 15.00 1.20
N ARG A 136 30.21 15.14 -0.05
CA ARG A 136 30.08 16.44 -0.74
C ARG A 136 28.80 16.52 -1.56
N PRO A 137 27.63 16.73 -0.95
CA PRO A 137 26.38 16.90 -1.69
C PRO A 137 26.31 18.28 -2.36
N TYR A 138 25.85 18.32 -3.60
CA TYR A 138 25.61 19.53 -4.39
C TYR A 138 24.11 19.74 -4.62
N ILE A 139 23.70 21.01 -4.68
CA ILE A 139 22.33 21.45 -4.94
C ILE A 139 22.35 22.51 -6.04
N PHE A 140 21.63 22.21 -7.12
CA PHE A 140 21.36 23.14 -8.21
C PHE A 140 19.87 23.40 -8.26
N SER A 141 19.43 24.63 -7.98
CA SER A 141 18.00 24.97 -7.97
C SER A 141 17.78 26.49 -8.05
N ASN A 142 16.88 26.96 -8.93
CA ASN A 142 16.54 28.39 -9.06
C ASN A 142 17.74 29.35 -9.12
N GLY A 143 18.80 28.95 -9.84
CA GLY A 143 20.03 29.73 -9.97
C GLY A 143 21.00 29.61 -8.80
N TYR A 144 20.66 28.92 -7.71
CA TYR A 144 21.65 28.45 -6.73
C TYR A 144 22.47 27.31 -7.33
N GLN A 145 23.78 27.36 -7.14
CA GLN A 145 24.72 26.27 -7.41
C GLN A 145 25.64 26.16 -6.19
N ILE A 146 25.23 25.33 -5.24
CA ILE A 146 25.92 25.22 -3.95
C ILE A 146 26.34 23.79 -3.66
N ARG A 147 27.37 23.65 -2.84
CA ARG A 147 27.73 22.38 -2.22
C ARG A 147 27.89 22.53 -0.72
N PHE A 148 27.83 21.41 -0.04
CA PHE A 148 28.24 21.28 1.36
C PHE A 148 29.40 20.29 1.43
N ASP A 149 30.17 20.35 2.50
CA ASP A 149 31.24 19.40 2.78
C ASP A 149 31.02 18.78 4.17
N GLU A 150 31.30 17.50 4.30
CA GLU A 150 31.37 16.78 5.57
C GLU A 150 32.56 17.29 6.39
N ASP A 151 33.68 17.58 5.72
CA ASP A 151 34.87 18.10 6.37
C ASP A 151 34.63 19.53 6.90
N PRO A 152 35.19 19.88 8.08
CA PRO A 152 35.06 21.22 8.62
C PRO A 152 35.60 22.29 7.68
N CYS A 153 34.82 23.36 7.47
CA CYS A 153 35.29 24.53 6.73
C CYS A 153 36.52 25.14 7.43
N PRO A 154 37.63 25.40 6.71
CA PRO A 154 38.87 25.92 7.33
C PRO A 154 38.73 27.25 8.08
N HIS A 155 37.66 28.01 7.81
CA HIS A 155 37.45 29.36 8.36
C HIS A 155 36.62 29.37 9.64
N CYS A 156 35.68 28.43 9.78
CA CYS A 156 34.76 28.38 10.92
C CYS A 156 34.74 27.03 11.65
N ASN A 157 35.51 26.04 11.18
CA ASN A 157 35.59 24.69 11.74
C ASN A 157 34.23 23.97 11.84
N LEU A 158 33.34 24.21 10.88
CA LEU A 158 32.01 23.60 10.79
C LEU A 158 31.85 22.83 9.49
N GLY A 159 31.45 21.56 9.58
CA GLY A 159 31.04 20.72 8.45
C GLY A 159 29.52 20.66 8.30
N TYR A 160 29.05 19.95 7.28
CA TYR A 160 27.66 19.61 6.95
C TYR A 160 26.71 20.76 6.62
N VAL A 161 26.90 21.96 7.16
CA VAL A 161 25.91 23.07 7.15
C VAL A 161 26.39 24.34 6.46
N VAL A 162 27.68 24.45 6.16
CA VAL A 162 28.26 25.63 5.52
C VAL A 162 28.09 25.50 4.00
N PRO A 163 27.30 26.38 3.35
CA PRO A 163 27.17 26.35 1.89
C PRO A 163 28.41 26.98 1.24
N GLU A 164 28.85 26.38 0.14
CA GLU A 164 29.89 26.90 -0.73
C GLU A 164 29.34 27.07 -2.15
N TRP A 165 29.65 28.20 -2.78
CA TRP A 165 29.29 28.41 -4.19
C TRP A 165 30.18 27.55 -5.09
N VAL A 166 29.57 26.94 -6.10
CA VAL A 166 30.26 26.08 -7.07
C VAL A 166 30.59 26.90 -8.30
N GLU A 167 31.88 27.09 -8.61
CA GLU A 167 32.30 27.87 -9.79
C GLU A 167 32.61 27.00 -11.01
N GLU A 168 33.24 25.84 -10.81
CA GLU A 168 33.80 25.04 -11.91
C GLU A 168 33.01 23.76 -12.20
N ASN A 169 32.96 22.82 -11.25
CA ASN A 169 32.40 21.48 -11.44
C ASN A 169 31.35 21.15 -10.37
N PRO A 170 30.22 20.50 -10.72
CA PRO A 170 29.85 20.04 -12.07
C PRO A 170 29.37 21.17 -12.99
N LYS A 171 29.64 21.06 -14.29
CA LYS A 171 29.09 22.01 -15.29
C LYS A 171 27.65 21.65 -15.63
N LEU A 172 26.81 22.67 -15.83
CA LEU A 172 25.41 22.48 -16.26
C LEU A 172 25.28 21.66 -17.54
N SER A 173 26.23 21.77 -18.46
CA SER A 173 26.26 20.97 -19.70
C SER A 173 26.43 19.47 -19.44
N GLU A 174 27.21 19.08 -18.43
CA GLU A 174 27.43 17.66 -18.08
C GLU A 174 26.20 17.07 -17.41
N ILE A 175 25.57 17.84 -16.51
CA ILE A 175 24.29 17.49 -15.89
C ILE A 175 23.22 17.29 -16.98
N GLN A 176 23.15 18.22 -17.95
CA GLN A 176 22.24 18.15 -19.09
C GLN A 176 22.48 16.92 -19.98
N GLN A 177 23.75 16.53 -20.19
CA GLN A 177 24.10 15.35 -20.97
C GLN A 177 23.67 14.05 -20.28
N ILE A 178 23.83 13.96 -18.96
CA ILE A 178 23.39 12.79 -18.17
C ILE A 178 21.87 12.69 -18.16
N TYR A 179 21.19 13.81 -17.95
CA TYR A 179 19.73 13.86 -17.95
C TYR A 179 19.16 13.46 -19.31
N GLY A 180 19.64 14.11 -20.38
CA GLY A 180 19.30 13.82 -21.77
C GLY A 180 19.38 15.10 -22.61
N SER A 181 20.16 15.08 -23.68
CA SER A 181 20.52 16.27 -24.48
C SER A 181 19.36 16.99 -25.18
N GLY A 182 18.14 16.44 -25.16
CA GLY A 182 16.93 17.02 -25.76
C GLY A 182 15.85 17.45 -24.77
N SER A 183 16.11 17.37 -23.45
CA SER A 183 15.11 17.61 -22.41
C SER A 183 15.52 18.77 -21.52
N THR A 184 14.60 19.67 -21.16
CA THR A 184 14.90 20.72 -20.18
C THR A 184 15.17 20.09 -18.82
N LEU A 185 16.28 20.49 -18.17
CA LEU A 185 16.59 20.05 -16.81
C LEU A 185 15.45 20.40 -15.84
N PRO A 186 15.07 19.49 -14.94
CA PRO A 186 14.17 19.80 -13.85
C PRO A 186 14.74 20.89 -12.94
N THR A 187 13.85 21.67 -12.34
CA THR A 187 14.21 22.87 -11.57
C THR A 187 15.22 22.60 -10.46
N THR A 188 15.08 21.47 -9.76
CA THR A 188 15.98 21.06 -8.68
C THR A 188 16.75 19.81 -9.08
N THR A 189 18.07 19.89 -8.99
CA THR A 189 18.99 18.75 -9.13
C THR A 189 19.87 18.63 -7.88
N LEU A 190 19.85 17.47 -7.23
CA LEU A 190 20.85 17.09 -6.24
C LEU A 190 21.90 16.19 -6.89
N ILE A 191 23.17 16.40 -6.57
CA ILE A 191 24.28 15.62 -7.12
C ILE A 191 25.11 15.12 -5.95
N LEU A 192 25.24 13.80 -5.85
CA LEU A 192 25.79 13.09 -4.70
C LEU A 192 26.93 12.19 -5.21
N PRO A 193 28.19 12.68 -5.22
CA PRO A 193 29.35 11.82 -5.48
C PRO A 193 29.46 10.78 -4.35
N LEU A 194 29.33 9.50 -4.69
CA LEU A 194 29.17 8.45 -3.70
C LEU A 194 30.50 8.08 -3.04
N LYS A 195 30.46 7.79 -1.73
CA LYS A 195 31.53 7.10 -1.01
C LYS A 195 31.71 5.71 -1.63
N ALA A 196 32.95 5.29 -1.85
CA ALA A 196 33.27 4.05 -2.58
C ALA A 196 32.62 2.80 -1.95
N ASP A 197 32.59 2.71 -0.62
CA ASP A 197 31.96 1.60 0.11
C ASP A 197 30.42 1.59 0.04
N LYS A 198 29.80 2.69 -0.41
CA LYS A 198 28.34 2.86 -0.46
C LYS A 198 27.72 2.63 -1.83
N VAL A 199 28.51 2.56 -2.90
CA VAL A 199 28.00 2.44 -4.28
C VAL A 199 27.05 1.24 -4.44
N ASN A 200 27.47 0.05 -3.98
CA ASN A 200 26.66 -1.17 -4.09
C ASN A 200 25.39 -1.11 -3.23
N ALA A 201 25.48 -0.57 -2.01
CA ALA A 201 24.33 -0.40 -1.13
C ALA A 201 23.29 0.55 -1.74
N VAL A 202 23.74 1.66 -2.33
CA VAL A 202 22.86 2.61 -3.04
C VAL A 202 22.17 1.95 -4.24
N LYS A 203 22.92 1.20 -5.07
CA LYS A 203 22.33 0.46 -6.21
C LYS A 203 21.28 -0.55 -5.77
N GLN A 204 21.56 -1.28 -4.68
CA GLN A 204 20.63 -2.25 -4.10
C GLN A 204 19.36 -1.57 -3.60
N GLN A 205 19.47 -0.47 -2.84
CA GLN A 205 18.31 0.27 -2.34
C GLN A 205 17.47 0.87 -3.46
N LEU A 206 18.10 1.42 -4.51
CA LEU A 206 17.39 1.94 -5.68
C LEU A 206 16.64 0.85 -6.45
N SER A 207 17.18 -0.36 -6.48
CA SER A 207 16.57 -1.53 -7.13
C SER A 207 15.46 -2.16 -6.30
N SER A 208 15.48 -1.99 -4.98
CA SER A 208 14.48 -2.51 -4.04
C SER A 208 13.31 -1.54 -3.78
N VAL A 209 13.22 -0.42 -4.49
CA VAL A 209 12.09 0.50 -4.36
C VAL A 209 10.82 -0.19 -4.80
N GLN A 210 9.89 -0.31 -3.88
CA GLN A 210 8.61 -0.93 -4.12
C GLN A 210 7.66 0.05 -4.82
N PRO A 211 6.94 -0.39 -5.87
CA PRO A 211 5.96 0.42 -6.56
C PRO A 211 4.95 1.11 -5.62
N GLU A 212 4.52 0.39 -4.59
CA GLU A 212 3.46 0.75 -3.65
C GLU A 212 3.81 1.98 -2.80
N VAL A 213 5.08 2.44 -2.81
CA VAL A 213 5.46 3.72 -2.18
C VAL A 213 4.60 4.88 -2.70
N LEU A 214 4.23 4.88 -3.99
CA LEU A 214 3.43 5.96 -4.58
C LEU A 214 1.98 5.98 -4.08
N LEU A 215 1.43 4.87 -3.57
CA LEU A 215 0.03 4.79 -3.14
C LEU A 215 -0.29 5.75 -2.00
N PHE A 216 0.71 6.10 -1.19
CA PHE A 216 0.56 6.92 0.02
C PHE A 216 1.24 8.29 -0.10
N LEU A 217 1.81 8.60 -1.27
CA LEU A 217 2.28 9.94 -1.61
C LEU A 217 1.12 10.75 -2.19
N THR A 218 0.98 11.99 -1.75
CA THR A 218 -0.12 12.87 -2.17
C THR A 218 0.22 13.70 -3.40
N LYS A 219 1.50 14.07 -3.59
CA LYS A 219 1.96 14.93 -4.68
C LYS A 219 2.71 14.15 -5.75
N ILE A 220 3.75 13.38 -5.38
CA ILE A 220 4.54 12.63 -6.35
C ILE A 220 3.68 11.57 -7.03
N LYS A 221 3.58 11.65 -8.36
CA LYS A 221 2.82 10.68 -9.18
C LYS A 221 3.71 9.78 -10.02
N ARG A 222 5.00 10.11 -10.15
CA ARG A 222 5.99 9.31 -10.90
C ARG A 222 7.32 9.26 -10.17
N LEU A 223 7.88 8.06 -10.08
CA LEU A 223 9.20 7.78 -9.54
C LEU A 223 9.97 6.94 -10.54
N SER A 224 11.17 7.36 -10.93
CA SER A 224 12.02 6.55 -11.82
C SER A 224 13.45 6.47 -11.33
N VAL A 225 14.07 5.33 -11.61
CA VAL A 225 15.46 5.00 -11.34
C VAL A 225 16.09 4.60 -12.67
N ARG A 226 17.20 5.24 -13.02
CA ARG A 226 17.94 4.96 -14.24
C ARG A 226 19.41 4.76 -13.95
N GLU A 227 20.00 3.74 -14.56
CA GLU A 227 21.45 3.59 -14.62
C GLU A 227 21.95 4.19 -15.93
N HIS A 228 22.86 5.15 -15.85
CA HIS A 228 23.50 5.81 -16.98
C HIS A 228 24.93 5.30 -17.14
N ASN A 229 25.16 4.53 -18.18
CA ASN A 229 26.43 3.98 -18.58
C ASN A 229 26.95 4.69 -19.84
N GLU A 230 28.27 4.67 -20.06
CA GLU A 230 28.87 5.22 -21.28
C GLU A 230 28.34 4.53 -22.55
N ASN A 231 28.08 3.23 -22.45
CA ASN A 231 27.37 2.49 -23.48
C ASN A 231 25.86 2.58 -23.21
N PRO A 232 25.08 3.30 -24.04
CA PRO A 232 23.65 3.48 -23.81
C PRO A 232 22.86 2.17 -23.82
N LYS A 233 23.40 1.10 -24.42
CA LYS A 233 22.78 -0.23 -24.44
C LYS A 233 22.80 -0.94 -23.08
N LEU A 234 23.63 -0.48 -22.15
CA LEU A 234 23.71 -0.99 -20.78
C LEU A 234 22.86 -0.16 -19.82
N ASN A 235 22.17 0.88 -20.29
CA ASN A 235 21.30 1.67 -19.44
C ASN A 235 20.09 0.83 -19.07
N THR A 236 19.80 0.76 -17.78
CA THR A 236 18.58 0.18 -17.25
C THR A 236 17.67 1.31 -16.81
N VAL A 237 16.36 1.16 -17.03
CA VAL A 237 15.36 2.12 -16.58
C VAL A 237 14.27 1.35 -15.87
N SER A 238 14.03 1.74 -14.63
CA SER A 238 12.96 1.25 -13.81
C SER A 238 12.08 2.44 -13.46
N ALA A 239 10.82 2.44 -13.88
CA ALA A 239 9.90 3.53 -13.61
C ALA A 239 8.62 3.00 -12.97
N ILE A 240 8.09 3.76 -12.02
CA ILE A 240 6.84 3.52 -11.33
C ILE A 240 6.00 4.78 -11.54
N ALA A 241 4.76 4.62 -11.97
CA ALA A 241 3.85 5.75 -12.16
C ALA A 241 2.41 5.38 -11.83
N ILE A 242 1.69 6.34 -11.24
CA ILE A 242 0.24 6.31 -11.16
C ILE A 242 -0.29 6.77 -12.52
N THR A 243 -0.96 5.88 -13.26
CA THR A 243 -1.48 6.16 -14.61
C THR A 243 -2.89 6.73 -14.57
N SER A 244 -3.70 6.31 -13.60
CA SER A 244 -5.03 6.86 -13.36
C SER A 244 -5.43 6.74 -11.89
N GLU A 245 -6.31 7.66 -11.48
CA GLU A 245 -6.89 7.74 -10.15
C GLU A 245 -8.37 8.04 -10.31
N THR A 246 -9.23 7.11 -9.88
CA THR A 246 -10.68 7.27 -9.93
C THR A 246 -11.22 7.36 -8.51
N ASN A 247 -11.83 8.49 -8.15
CA ASN A 247 -12.44 8.70 -6.84
C ASN A 247 -13.92 8.30 -6.91
N PHE A 248 -14.35 7.38 -6.05
CA PHE A 248 -15.69 6.79 -6.14
C PHE A 248 -16.69 7.40 -5.15
N VAL A 249 -16.35 7.50 -3.86
CA VAL A 249 -17.32 7.90 -2.82
C VAL A 249 -16.66 8.63 -1.65
N LYS A 250 -17.27 9.74 -1.22
CA LYS A 250 -17.14 10.30 0.12
C LYS A 250 -18.35 9.87 0.94
N SER A 251 -18.16 9.00 1.91
CA SER A 251 -19.23 8.65 2.84
C SER A 251 -19.23 9.64 4.00
N ASN A 252 -20.14 10.62 3.94
CA ASN A 252 -20.25 11.67 4.97
C ASN A 252 -20.66 11.12 6.34
N ASN A 253 -21.23 9.91 6.42
CA ASN A 253 -21.69 9.33 7.67
C ASN A 253 -20.55 8.75 8.53
N ILE A 254 -19.42 8.40 7.91
CA ILE A 254 -18.30 7.72 8.58
C ILE A 254 -16.92 8.35 8.27
N ASP A 255 -16.91 9.58 7.74
CA ASP A 255 -15.71 10.33 7.34
C ASP A 255 -14.68 9.47 6.58
N ALA A 256 -15.18 8.75 5.56
CA ALA A 256 -14.39 7.85 4.74
C ALA A 256 -14.43 8.21 3.24
N GLU A 257 -13.32 7.95 2.57
CA GLU A 257 -13.10 8.19 1.14
C GLU A 257 -12.59 6.91 0.47
N SER A 258 -13.12 6.57 -0.69
CA SER A 258 -12.63 5.43 -1.49
C SER A 258 -12.20 5.85 -2.89
N SER A 259 -11.08 5.31 -3.36
CA SER A 259 -10.56 5.51 -4.71
C SER A 259 -9.96 4.23 -5.28
N THR A 260 -9.80 4.15 -6.61
CA THR A 260 -8.99 3.12 -7.26
C THR A 260 -7.81 3.79 -7.94
N LEU A 261 -6.61 3.29 -7.64
CA LEU A 261 -5.36 3.73 -8.25
C LEU A 261 -4.83 2.66 -9.19
N HIS A 262 -4.41 3.07 -10.39
CA HIS A 262 -3.73 2.19 -11.33
C HIS A 262 -2.24 2.50 -11.30
N LEU A 263 -1.45 1.50 -10.92
CA LEU A 263 -0.02 1.62 -10.75
C LEU A 263 0.68 0.77 -11.81
N VAL A 264 1.57 1.40 -12.58
CA VAL A 264 2.39 0.73 -13.59
C VAL A 264 3.84 0.75 -13.15
N ALA A 265 4.47 -0.42 -13.16
CA ALA A 265 5.90 -0.60 -12.96
C ALA A 265 6.56 -1.07 -14.25
N GLN A 266 7.31 -0.16 -14.89
CA GLN A 266 8.08 -0.42 -16.11
C GLN A 266 9.48 -0.92 -15.74
N GLY A 267 9.90 -2.04 -16.32
CA GLY A 267 11.24 -2.60 -16.15
C GLY A 267 11.73 -3.31 -17.41
N ASP A 268 12.98 -3.77 -17.40
CA ASP A 268 13.70 -4.25 -18.60
C ASP A 268 13.06 -5.44 -19.33
N LYS A 269 12.15 -6.19 -18.69
CA LYS A 269 11.56 -7.40 -19.27
C LYS A 269 10.10 -7.23 -19.69
N PHE A 270 9.25 -6.66 -18.82
CA PHE A 270 7.82 -6.41 -19.09
C PHE A 270 7.29 -5.30 -18.19
N ASP A 271 6.34 -4.52 -18.70
CA ASP A 271 5.53 -3.62 -17.91
C ASP A 271 4.51 -4.45 -17.13
N LYS A 272 4.44 -4.22 -15.81
CA LYS A 272 3.41 -4.80 -14.94
C LYS A 272 2.47 -3.69 -14.50
N GLU A 273 1.18 -4.01 -14.44
CA GLU A 273 0.14 -3.11 -13.92
C GLU A 273 -0.62 -3.81 -12.79
N CYS A 274 -0.90 -3.07 -11.73
CA CYS A 274 -1.76 -3.51 -10.64
C CYS A 274 -2.70 -2.37 -10.25
N SER A 275 -3.96 -2.71 -10.02
CA SER A 275 -4.95 -1.78 -9.51
C SER A 275 -5.03 -1.89 -8.00
N TYR A 276 -5.23 -0.79 -7.29
CA TYR A 276 -5.37 -0.78 -5.85
C TYR A 276 -6.69 -0.11 -5.48
N TYR A 277 -7.56 -0.83 -4.79
CA TYR A 277 -8.69 -0.19 -4.12
C TYR A 277 -8.20 0.41 -2.81
N MET A 278 -8.36 1.72 -2.68
CA MET A 278 -7.92 2.51 -1.55
C MET A 278 -9.12 2.86 -0.69
N TRP A 279 -9.02 2.63 0.61
CA TRP A 279 -9.99 3.06 1.61
C TRP A 279 -9.32 3.93 2.66
N LYS A 280 -9.72 5.19 2.75
CA LYS A 280 -9.16 6.16 3.69
C LYS A 280 -10.23 6.57 4.67
N GLN A 281 -10.02 6.33 5.96
CA GLN A 281 -11.00 6.64 7.01
C GLN A 281 -10.36 7.42 8.15
N LYS A 282 -11.11 8.39 8.67
CA LYS A 282 -10.73 9.20 9.82
C LYS A 282 -11.34 8.66 11.10
N PHE A 283 -10.58 8.72 12.18
CA PHE A 283 -11.01 8.35 13.53
C PHE A 283 -10.60 9.41 14.53
N PRO A 284 -11.46 9.81 15.48
CA PRO A 284 -11.08 10.75 16.52
C PRO A 284 -10.02 10.13 17.45
N VAL A 285 -9.00 10.91 17.80
CA VAL A 285 -7.95 10.50 18.73
C VAL A 285 -8.51 10.51 20.15
N ASN A 286 -8.54 9.34 20.78
CA ASN A 286 -8.91 9.24 22.19
C ASN A 286 -7.84 9.92 23.08
N GLU A 287 -8.27 10.67 24.09
CA GLU A 287 -7.37 11.37 25.04
C GLU A 287 -6.35 10.42 25.71
N LYS A 288 -6.76 9.19 26.03
CA LYS A 288 -5.84 8.17 26.60
C LYS A 288 -4.68 7.81 25.67
N ASN A 289 -4.84 7.97 24.35
CA ASN A 289 -3.87 7.59 23.34
C ASN A 289 -3.00 8.78 22.87
N LYS A 290 -3.26 10.02 23.32
CA LYS A 290 -2.44 11.19 22.96
C LYS A 290 -1.02 11.10 23.52
N VAL A 291 -0.02 11.41 22.69
CA VAL A 291 1.41 11.41 23.05
C VAL A 291 2.01 12.79 22.83
N GLU A 292 3.03 13.15 23.61
CA GLU A 292 3.65 14.50 23.59
C GLU A 292 4.07 14.93 22.18
N ARG A 293 4.58 13.99 21.38
CA ARG A 293 5.04 14.23 20.00
C ARG A 293 3.92 14.47 18.97
N ARG A 294 2.65 14.30 19.37
CA ARG A 294 1.44 14.34 18.51
C ARG A 294 0.26 15.07 19.17
N MET A 295 0.50 15.93 20.16
CA MET A 295 -0.56 16.60 20.91
C MET A 295 -1.49 17.47 20.04
N GLU A 296 -1.01 17.91 18.89
CA GLU A 296 -1.74 18.73 17.93
C GLU A 296 -2.63 17.94 16.95
N VAL A 297 -2.59 16.61 17.00
CA VAL A 297 -3.30 15.71 16.11
C VAL A 297 -4.55 15.18 16.82
N ASP A 298 -5.71 15.55 16.32
CA ASP A 298 -7.02 15.18 16.89
C ASP A 298 -7.72 14.06 16.11
N GLU A 299 -7.20 13.69 14.94
CA GLU A 299 -7.74 12.62 14.09
C GLU A 299 -6.62 11.66 13.62
N TRP A 300 -6.83 10.36 13.76
CA TRP A 300 -6.07 9.35 13.05
C TRP A 300 -6.64 9.17 11.65
N VAL A 301 -5.76 9.13 10.65
CA VAL A 301 -6.12 8.79 9.28
C VAL A 301 -5.53 7.41 8.98
N ILE A 302 -6.40 6.44 8.73
CA ILE A 302 -6.03 5.08 8.37
C ILE A 302 -6.38 4.87 6.90
N THR A 303 -5.40 4.48 6.11
CA THR A 303 -5.58 4.13 4.70
C THR A 303 -5.29 2.64 4.51
N LEU A 304 -6.24 1.90 3.94
CA LEU A 304 -6.07 0.51 3.54
C LEU A 304 -5.99 0.44 2.02
N ALA A 305 -5.02 -0.29 1.49
CA ALA A 305 -4.90 -0.55 0.06
C ALA A 305 -5.04 -2.04 -0.23
N PHE A 306 -5.97 -2.37 -1.11
CA PHE A 306 -6.32 -3.73 -1.49
C PHE A 306 -5.89 -3.97 -2.94
N PRO A 307 -4.88 -4.81 -3.18
CA PRO A 307 -4.37 -5.07 -4.52
C PRO A 307 -5.36 -5.90 -5.35
N TYR A 308 -5.71 -5.43 -6.53
CA TYR A 308 -6.58 -6.09 -7.49
C TYR A 308 -5.81 -6.38 -8.79
N GLY A 309 -5.65 -7.67 -9.11
CA GLY A 309 -4.87 -8.14 -10.26
C GLY A 309 -3.53 -8.76 -9.87
N GLU A 310 -2.61 -8.86 -10.82
CA GLU A 310 -1.26 -9.38 -10.56
C GLU A 310 -0.43 -8.38 -9.74
N LEU A 311 0.10 -8.82 -8.61
CA LEU A 311 0.96 -7.99 -7.77
C LEU A 311 2.23 -7.56 -8.53
N LEU A 312 2.61 -6.29 -8.33
CA LEU A 312 3.85 -5.73 -8.87
C LEU A 312 5.07 -6.20 -8.06
N GLN A 313 5.35 -7.50 -8.08
CA GLN A 313 6.47 -8.04 -7.32
C GLN A 313 7.81 -7.47 -7.84
N ARG A 314 8.44 -6.64 -7.01
CA ARG A 314 9.86 -6.24 -7.07
C ARG A 314 10.49 -6.52 -5.70
N GLY A 315 10.91 -7.76 -5.46
CA GLY A 315 11.53 -8.17 -4.20
C GLY A 315 10.88 -9.42 -3.58
N THR A 316 11.38 -9.83 -2.41
CA THR A 316 11.00 -11.08 -1.72
C THR A 316 9.83 -10.96 -0.76
N THR A 317 9.41 -9.74 -0.38
CA THR A 317 8.36 -9.49 0.62
C THR A 317 7.57 -8.22 0.31
N SER A 318 6.25 -8.30 0.25
CA SER A 318 5.36 -7.12 0.24
C SER A 318 5.17 -6.62 1.67
N PRO A 319 5.62 -5.41 2.04
CA PRO A 319 5.41 -4.87 3.37
C PRO A 319 3.93 -4.54 3.54
N GLY A 320 3.40 -4.95 4.69
CA GLY A 320 1.99 -4.76 4.99
C GLY A 320 1.67 -3.46 5.70
N ILE A 321 2.68 -2.71 6.17
CA ILE A 321 2.49 -1.47 6.93
C ILE A 321 3.34 -0.34 6.34
N TYR A 322 2.76 0.86 6.34
CA TYR A 322 3.37 2.11 5.92
C TYR A 322 3.16 3.17 7.00
N ALA A 323 4.21 3.95 7.24
CA ALA A 323 4.12 5.20 8.00
C ALA A 323 4.55 6.33 7.07
N PHE A 324 3.65 6.67 6.14
CA PHE A 324 3.87 7.45 4.92
C PHE A 324 4.81 6.80 3.90
N LEU A 325 5.82 6.08 4.38
CA LEU A 325 6.76 5.27 3.61
C LEU A 325 6.75 3.81 4.09
N PRO A 326 7.21 2.86 3.25
CA PRO A 326 7.25 1.45 3.62
C PRO A 326 8.16 1.23 4.83
N ILE A 327 7.79 0.25 5.66
CA ILE A 327 8.64 -0.28 6.74
C ILE A 327 9.02 -1.73 6.42
N GLU A 328 10.15 -2.21 6.95
CA GLU A 328 10.66 -3.57 6.71
C GLU A 328 9.95 -4.65 7.54
N MET A 329 8.63 -4.52 7.70
CA MET A 329 7.81 -5.40 8.53
C MET A 329 6.87 -6.24 7.67
N VAL A 330 6.97 -7.56 7.81
CA VAL A 330 6.07 -8.53 7.16
C VAL A 330 4.91 -8.84 8.10
N THR A 331 3.68 -8.54 7.67
CA THR A 331 2.48 -8.69 8.53
C THR A 331 1.72 -9.99 8.32
N SER A 332 1.86 -10.63 7.16
CA SER A 332 0.97 -11.70 6.67
C SER A 332 -0.46 -11.23 6.30
N PHE A 333 -0.74 -9.93 6.30
CA PHE A 333 -2.01 -9.41 5.80
C PHE A 333 -1.99 -9.33 4.27
N PRO A 334 -3.11 -9.68 3.59
CA PRO A 334 -3.22 -9.60 2.13
C PRO A 334 -3.55 -8.18 1.62
N PHE A 335 -3.46 -7.18 2.49
CA PHE A 335 -3.70 -5.77 2.20
C PHE A 335 -2.61 -4.92 2.87
N ILE A 336 -2.44 -3.71 2.37
CA ILE A 336 -1.47 -2.75 2.88
C ILE A 336 -2.18 -1.76 3.80
N MET A 337 -1.57 -1.44 4.93
CA MET A 337 -2.08 -0.48 5.91
C MET A 337 -1.14 0.71 6.02
N GLN A 338 -1.67 1.90 5.91
CA GLN A 338 -0.94 3.14 6.18
C GLN A 338 -1.62 3.93 7.30
N ALA A 339 -0.82 4.41 8.26
CA ALA A 339 -1.24 5.39 9.26
C ALA A 339 -0.01 6.16 9.79
N ASP A 340 -0.21 7.17 10.63
CA ASP A 340 0.88 7.91 11.30
C ASP A 340 1.46 7.09 12.48
N PHE A 341 2.01 5.91 12.19
CA PHE A 341 2.61 5.05 13.23
C PHE A 341 3.91 5.63 13.78
N LEU A 342 4.11 5.48 15.09
CA LEU A 342 5.42 5.67 15.72
C LEU A 342 6.31 4.44 15.47
N LEU A 343 7.46 4.69 14.87
CA LEU A 343 8.41 3.64 14.48
C LEU A 343 9.54 3.48 15.50
N SER A 344 10.17 2.31 15.51
CA SER A 344 11.46 2.08 16.17
C SER A 344 12.53 3.03 15.63
N SER A 345 13.67 3.13 16.32
CA SER A 345 14.81 3.92 15.84
C SER A 345 15.36 3.43 14.49
N SER A 346 15.30 2.12 14.22
CA SER A 346 15.69 1.50 12.94
C SER A 346 14.64 1.69 11.85
N ARG A 347 13.41 2.10 12.19
CA ARG A 347 12.25 2.19 11.28
C ARG A 347 11.82 0.86 10.63
N GLU A 348 12.38 -0.26 11.06
CA GLU A 348 12.00 -1.59 10.56
C GLU A 348 10.63 -2.03 11.07
N THR A 349 10.22 -1.57 12.26
CA THR A 349 8.97 -1.99 12.92
C THR A 349 8.26 -0.82 13.58
N ILE A 350 6.95 -0.98 13.81
CA ILE A 350 6.16 -0.08 14.67
C ILE A 350 6.44 -0.39 16.14
N ILE A 351 6.34 0.63 17.00
CA ILE A 351 6.42 0.43 18.46
C ILE A 351 5.07 -0.09 18.95
N PHE A 352 4.93 -1.41 19.05
CA PHE A 352 3.67 -2.05 19.46
C PHE A 352 3.18 -1.61 20.83
N ASP A 353 4.10 -1.38 21.77
CA ASP A 353 3.73 -1.06 23.13
C ASP A 353 3.27 0.39 23.35
N ASP A 354 3.46 1.24 22.34
CA ASP A 354 3.08 2.63 22.41
C ASP A 354 1.55 2.83 22.32
N LYS A 355 1.03 3.70 23.19
CA LYS A 355 -0.40 3.97 23.29
C LYS A 355 -0.98 4.62 22.03
N TRP A 356 -0.22 5.40 21.28
CA TRP A 356 -0.66 5.99 20.00
C TRP A 356 -0.90 4.87 18.97
N ASN A 357 0.08 3.98 18.79
CA ASN A 357 -0.01 2.87 17.85
C ASN A 357 -1.11 1.87 18.23
N LYS A 358 -1.26 1.56 19.53
CA LYS A 358 -2.37 0.73 20.04
C LYS A 358 -3.73 1.34 19.66
N GLY A 359 -3.87 2.67 19.79
CA GLY A 359 -5.08 3.39 19.37
C GLY A 359 -5.37 3.26 17.88
N ILE A 360 -4.36 3.42 17.03
CA ILE A 360 -4.49 3.21 15.58
C ILE A 360 -4.91 1.77 15.26
N LEU A 361 -4.21 0.77 15.82
CA LEU A 361 -4.49 -0.65 15.59
C LEU A 361 -5.90 -1.06 16.07
N ASP A 362 -6.42 -0.43 17.12
CA ASP A 362 -7.78 -0.64 17.61
C ASP A 362 -8.85 -0.16 16.61
N CYS A 363 -8.55 0.83 15.76
CA CYS A 363 -9.45 1.35 14.73
C CYS A 363 -9.37 0.60 13.39
N VAL A 364 -8.28 -0.15 13.15
CA VAL A 364 -8.09 -0.92 11.90
C VAL A 364 -9.23 -1.89 11.60
N PRO A 365 -9.77 -2.66 12.56
CA PRO A 365 -10.88 -3.57 12.28
C PRO A 365 -12.12 -2.87 11.73
N ASP A 366 -12.48 -1.70 12.28
CA ASP A 366 -13.59 -0.90 11.77
C ASP A 366 -13.33 -0.38 10.37
N ALA A 367 -12.11 0.13 10.11
CA ALA A 367 -11.72 0.58 8.77
C ALA A 367 -11.79 -0.56 7.75
N PHE A 368 -11.33 -1.75 8.11
CA PHE A 368 -11.33 -2.92 7.24
C PHE A 368 -12.75 -3.39 6.92
N VAL A 369 -13.61 -3.53 7.93
CA VAL A 369 -15.00 -3.97 7.74
C VAL A 369 -15.73 -2.99 6.85
N ASN A 370 -15.64 -1.69 7.12
CA ASN A 370 -16.27 -0.67 6.28
C ASN A 370 -15.76 -0.71 4.83
N ALA A 371 -14.45 -0.91 4.63
CA ALA A 371 -13.85 -1.04 3.31
C ALA A 371 -14.37 -2.27 2.55
N LEU A 372 -14.40 -3.44 3.20
CA LEU A 372 -14.85 -4.67 2.59
C LEU A 372 -16.36 -4.63 2.29
N THR A 373 -17.17 -4.13 3.23
CA THR A 373 -18.61 -3.93 3.03
C THR A 373 -18.87 -2.98 1.87
N SER A 374 -18.12 -1.88 1.78
CA SER A 374 -18.16 -0.98 0.62
C SER A 374 -17.81 -1.70 -0.69
N LEU A 375 -16.73 -2.48 -0.71
CA LEU A 375 -16.30 -3.26 -1.87
C LEU A 375 -17.34 -4.29 -2.33
N VAL A 376 -17.97 -5.00 -1.39
CA VAL A 376 -18.88 -6.12 -1.69
C VAL A 376 -20.29 -5.62 -2.00
N ILE A 377 -20.79 -4.64 -1.24
CA ILE A 377 -22.19 -4.17 -1.32
C ILE A 377 -22.35 -3.04 -2.35
N LEU A 378 -21.41 -2.09 -2.45
CA LEU A 378 -21.55 -0.93 -3.33
C LEU A 378 -21.14 -1.19 -4.79
N THR A 379 -20.58 -2.37 -5.11
CA THR A 379 -20.55 -2.88 -6.49
C THR A 379 -21.95 -3.30 -6.94
N GLY A 380 -22.86 -2.33 -7.03
CA GLY A 380 -24.31 -2.53 -7.23
C GLY A 380 -24.67 -3.31 -8.49
N ASP A 381 -23.95 -3.09 -9.60
CA ASP A 381 -24.27 -3.67 -10.90
C ASP A 381 -23.46 -4.94 -11.26
N ALA A 382 -22.39 -5.24 -10.53
CA ALA A 382 -21.51 -6.37 -10.86
C ALA A 382 -22.18 -7.72 -10.52
N PRO A 383 -22.07 -8.78 -11.32
CA PRO A 383 -22.71 -10.07 -10.98
C PRO A 383 -22.13 -10.65 -9.69
N VAL A 384 -22.92 -11.43 -8.93
CA VAL A 384 -22.46 -12.09 -7.68
C VAL A 384 -21.19 -12.90 -7.91
N SER A 385 -21.02 -13.49 -9.10
CA SER A 385 -19.82 -14.24 -9.49
C SER A 385 -18.52 -13.44 -9.52
N SER A 386 -18.58 -12.12 -9.51
CA SER A 386 -17.42 -11.23 -9.46
C SER A 386 -16.98 -10.85 -8.03
N LEU A 387 -17.78 -11.17 -7.02
CA LEU A 387 -17.53 -10.81 -5.61
C LEU A 387 -16.50 -11.70 -4.89
N PRO A 388 -16.45 -13.04 -5.09
CA PRO A 388 -15.58 -13.93 -4.32
C PRO A 388 -14.09 -13.51 -4.27
N PRO A 389 -13.47 -12.98 -5.34
CA PRO A 389 -12.09 -12.48 -5.27
C PRO A 389 -11.87 -11.39 -4.21
N MET A 390 -12.88 -10.58 -3.87
CA MET A 390 -12.74 -9.53 -2.84
C MET A 390 -12.52 -10.11 -1.44
N PHE A 391 -13.00 -11.33 -1.18
CA PHE A 391 -12.78 -12.01 0.09
C PHE A 391 -11.37 -12.58 0.24
N SER A 392 -10.55 -12.57 -0.82
CA SER A 392 -9.11 -12.89 -0.71
C SER A 392 -8.33 -11.88 0.12
N PHE A 393 -8.92 -10.70 0.40
CA PHE A 393 -8.37 -9.69 1.29
C PHE A 393 -8.54 -10.01 2.78
N LEU A 394 -9.22 -11.10 3.15
CA LEU A 394 -9.33 -11.49 4.54
C LEU A 394 -7.97 -11.96 5.08
N PRO A 395 -7.55 -11.50 6.27
CA PRO A 395 -6.30 -11.93 6.90
C PRO A 395 -6.43 -13.34 7.49
N VAL A 396 -6.59 -14.36 6.63
CA VAL A 396 -6.78 -15.76 7.07
C VAL A 396 -5.53 -16.33 7.76
N THR A 397 -4.35 -15.91 7.31
CA THR A 397 -3.04 -16.32 7.82
C THR A 397 -2.66 -15.57 9.08
N SER A 398 -2.17 -16.29 10.09
CA SER A 398 -1.64 -15.66 11.32
C SER A 398 -0.35 -14.90 11.06
N SER A 399 -0.17 -13.80 11.78
CA SER A 399 1.06 -13.04 11.83
C SER A 399 2.04 -13.62 12.88
N HIS A 400 3.33 -13.34 12.72
CA HIS A 400 4.32 -13.56 13.76
C HIS A 400 4.16 -12.60 14.96
N PHE A 401 3.41 -11.51 14.78
CA PHE A 401 3.17 -10.49 15.80
C PHE A 401 1.81 -10.73 16.50
N PRO A 402 1.79 -10.98 17.82
CA PRO A 402 0.55 -11.20 18.58
C PRO A 402 -0.47 -10.05 18.46
N GLU A 403 0.00 -8.81 18.39
CA GLU A 403 -0.83 -7.61 18.28
C GLU A 403 -1.58 -7.57 16.94
N LEU A 404 -0.93 -8.00 15.85
CA LEU A 404 -1.57 -8.13 14.54
C LEU A 404 -2.56 -9.30 14.51
N ASN A 405 -2.28 -10.37 15.24
CA ASN A 405 -3.27 -11.45 15.42
C ASN A 405 -4.50 -10.95 16.18
N ALA A 406 -4.33 -10.08 17.20
CA ALA A 406 -5.46 -9.46 17.88
C ALA A 406 -6.31 -8.59 16.93
N VAL A 407 -5.67 -7.85 16.01
CA VAL A 407 -6.39 -7.10 14.95
C VAL A 407 -7.16 -8.06 14.03
N ARG A 408 -6.52 -9.16 13.59
CA ARG A 408 -7.14 -10.20 12.76
C ARG A 408 -8.38 -10.83 13.43
N GLU A 409 -8.28 -11.18 14.71
CA GLU A 409 -9.41 -11.74 15.47
C GLU A 409 -10.54 -10.72 15.64
N LYS A 410 -10.22 -9.43 15.87
CA LYS A 410 -11.23 -8.36 15.92
C LYS A 410 -11.91 -8.13 14.57
N ILE A 411 -11.16 -8.21 13.46
CA ILE A 411 -11.73 -8.17 12.10
C ILE A 411 -12.73 -9.32 11.94
N ASN A 412 -12.32 -10.55 12.30
CA ASN A 412 -13.19 -11.72 12.21
C ASN A 412 -14.49 -11.54 13.02
N ALA A 413 -14.36 -11.18 14.30
CA ALA A 413 -15.49 -11.03 15.21
C ALA A 413 -16.50 -9.97 14.76
N LYS A 414 -16.07 -8.96 13.99
CA LYS A 414 -16.97 -7.99 13.37
C LYS A 414 -17.62 -8.55 12.11
N LEU A 415 -16.85 -9.13 11.20
CA LEU A 415 -17.36 -9.64 9.92
C LEU A 415 -18.41 -10.75 10.07
N VAL A 416 -18.33 -11.58 11.12
CA VAL A 416 -19.33 -12.63 11.37
C VAL A 416 -20.71 -12.09 11.75
N GLU A 417 -20.79 -10.81 12.10
CA GLU A 417 -22.04 -10.12 12.41
C GLU A 417 -22.57 -9.25 11.27
N GLU A 418 -21.85 -9.17 10.15
CA GLU A 418 -22.19 -8.32 9.00
C GLU A 418 -22.85 -9.12 7.88
N ASP A 419 -23.83 -8.51 7.21
CA ASP A 419 -24.53 -9.07 6.05
C ASP A 419 -23.67 -8.92 4.79
N ILE A 420 -22.64 -9.76 4.66
CA ILE A 420 -21.65 -9.69 3.57
C ILE A 420 -21.58 -10.95 2.72
N ILE A 421 -22.10 -12.10 3.21
CA ILE A 421 -21.98 -13.35 2.46
C ILE A 421 -23.07 -13.42 1.40
N PRO A 422 -22.72 -13.54 0.10
CA PRO A 422 -23.71 -13.66 -0.94
C PRO A 422 -24.37 -15.04 -0.91
N SER A 423 -25.70 -15.07 -0.82
CA SER A 423 -26.46 -16.30 -1.01
C SER A 423 -26.77 -16.56 -2.48
N GLU A 424 -26.95 -17.84 -2.82
CA GLU A 424 -27.48 -18.24 -4.12
C GLU A 424 -28.94 -17.78 -4.24
N SER A 425 -29.21 -17.00 -5.27
CA SER A 425 -30.52 -16.45 -5.59
C SER A 425 -30.73 -16.59 -7.09
N TYR A 426 -31.86 -17.17 -7.47
CA TYR A 426 -32.26 -17.27 -8.87
C TYR A 426 -33.05 -16.05 -9.35
N SER A 427 -33.15 -15.02 -8.49
CA SER A 427 -33.66 -13.70 -8.85
C SER A 427 -32.52 -12.76 -9.31
N LYS A 428 -32.88 -11.65 -9.96
CA LYS A 428 -31.89 -10.61 -10.35
C LYS A 428 -31.33 -9.82 -9.16
N GLN A 429 -31.93 -9.96 -7.97
CA GLN A 429 -31.51 -9.25 -6.77
C GLN A 429 -30.45 -10.07 -6.02
N LYS A 430 -29.46 -9.36 -5.48
CA LYS A 430 -28.42 -9.91 -4.62
C LYS A 430 -28.93 -9.89 -3.18
N PHE A 431 -28.74 -11.00 -2.48
CA PHE A 431 -29.01 -11.10 -1.06
C PHE A 431 -27.70 -11.38 -0.34
N PHE A 432 -27.50 -10.67 0.76
CA PHE A 432 -26.35 -10.83 1.63
C PHE A 432 -26.85 -11.16 3.02
N HIS A 433 -26.13 -12.03 3.70
CA HIS A 433 -26.48 -12.55 5.01
C HIS A 433 -25.23 -12.67 5.88
N LYS A 434 -25.45 -12.87 7.18
CA LYS A 434 -24.38 -13.17 8.11
C LYS A 434 -23.75 -14.53 7.80
N PRO A 435 -22.44 -14.72 8.02
CA PRO A 435 -21.79 -16.02 7.87
C PRO A 435 -22.47 -17.19 8.59
N CYS A 436 -23.05 -16.96 9.77
CA CYS A 436 -23.74 -18.01 10.53
C CYS A 436 -25.11 -18.43 9.96
N GLU A 437 -25.67 -17.63 9.05
CA GLU A 437 -26.96 -17.88 8.40
C GLU A 437 -26.80 -18.57 7.04
N VAL A 438 -25.56 -18.70 6.55
CA VAL A 438 -25.25 -19.26 5.24
C VAL A 438 -24.54 -20.61 5.38
N GLY A 439 -24.92 -21.56 4.53
CA GLY A 439 -24.35 -22.90 4.51
C GLY A 439 -23.86 -23.32 3.13
N ARG A 440 -22.79 -24.12 3.14
CA ARG A 440 -22.19 -24.74 1.96
C ARG A 440 -22.87 -26.05 1.62
N LEU A 441 -22.90 -26.39 0.34
CA LEU A 441 -23.45 -27.66 -0.14
C LEU A 441 -22.33 -28.64 -0.50
N MET A 442 -22.69 -29.91 -0.53
CA MET A 442 -21.82 -30.95 -1.08
C MET A 442 -21.69 -30.75 -2.60
N PRO A 443 -20.47 -30.79 -3.18
CA PRO A 443 -20.27 -30.57 -4.61
C PRO A 443 -21.12 -31.48 -5.52
N ALA A 444 -21.34 -32.73 -5.10
CA ALA A 444 -22.20 -33.65 -5.84
C ALA A 444 -23.67 -33.19 -5.90
N PHE A 445 -24.16 -32.54 -4.85
CA PHE A 445 -25.52 -31.98 -4.81
C PHE A 445 -25.64 -30.70 -5.63
N TRP A 446 -24.60 -29.86 -5.67
CA TRP A 446 -24.54 -28.70 -6.57
C TRP A 446 -24.76 -29.09 -8.03
N ASN A 447 -24.09 -30.15 -8.51
CA ASN A 447 -24.25 -30.65 -9.88
C ASN A 447 -25.70 -31.09 -10.19
N ILE A 448 -26.38 -31.69 -9.20
CA ILE A 448 -27.80 -32.07 -9.34
C ILE A 448 -28.68 -30.81 -9.45
N LEU A 449 -28.46 -29.80 -8.61
CA LEU A 449 -29.21 -28.54 -8.65
C LEU A 449 -29.00 -27.78 -9.96
N GLU A 450 -27.77 -27.71 -10.47
CA GLU A 450 -27.48 -27.08 -11.77
C GLU A 450 -28.23 -27.77 -12.91
N LYS A 451 -28.17 -29.12 -12.98
CA LYS A 451 -28.89 -29.89 -14.01
C LYS A 451 -30.40 -29.77 -13.88
N ALA A 452 -30.93 -29.76 -12.67
CA ALA A 452 -32.37 -29.59 -12.42
C ALA A 452 -32.85 -28.20 -12.87
N LYS A 453 -32.05 -27.16 -12.60
CA LYS A 453 -32.32 -25.79 -13.06
C LYS A 453 -32.34 -25.69 -14.58
N ASP A 454 -31.37 -26.31 -15.27
CA ASP A 454 -31.32 -26.33 -16.74
C ASP A 454 -32.55 -27.03 -17.35
N GLN A 455 -33.20 -27.91 -16.58
CA GLN A 455 -34.45 -28.57 -16.95
C GLN A 455 -35.72 -27.79 -16.53
N GLY A 456 -35.57 -26.59 -15.95
CA GLY A 456 -36.67 -25.71 -15.59
C GLY A 456 -37.31 -25.98 -14.23
N VAL A 457 -36.68 -26.77 -13.35
CA VAL A 457 -37.14 -26.95 -11.96
C VAL A 457 -37.02 -25.63 -11.21
N ASN A 458 -38.09 -25.21 -10.53
CA ASN A 458 -38.06 -24.02 -9.68
C ASN A 458 -37.26 -24.33 -8.40
N LEU A 459 -36.21 -23.54 -8.16
CA LEU A 459 -35.32 -23.64 -7.00
C LEU A 459 -35.31 -22.34 -6.17
N ASP A 460 -36.30 -21.45 -6.35
CA ASP A 460 -36.40 -20.17 -5.64
C ASP A 460 -36.49 -20.35 -4.11
N ASP A 461 -36.96 -21.51 -3.66
CA ASP A 461 -37.21 -21.84 -2.25
C ASP A 461 -36.04 -22.53 -1.52
N LEU A 462 -34.85 -22.67 -2.13
CA LEU A 462 -33.67 -23.30 -1.48
C LEU A 462 -33.37 -22.71 -0.09
N SER A 463 -33.70 -21.43 0.11
CA SER A 463 -33.41 -20.67 1.32
C SER A 463 -34.49 -20.72 2.40
N ASN A 464 -35.65 -21.36 2.16
CA ASN A 464 -36.78 -21.38 3.10
C ASN A 464 -36.58 -22.33 4.30
N HIS A 465 -35.39 -22.90 4.46
CA HIS A 465 -35.10 -23.97 5.43
C HIS A 465 -34.23 -23.51 6.61
N GLY A 466 -34.20 -22.20 6.88
CA GLY A 466 -33.53 -21.58 8.03
C GLY A 466 -32.03 -21.34 7.84
N ILE A 467 -31.44 -21.88 6.77
CA ILE A 467 -30.06 -21.59 6.33
C ILE A 467 -30.11 -21.26 4.85
N TYR A 468 -29.52 -20.14 4.48
CA TYR A 468 -29.33 -19.71 3.09
C TYR A 468 -28.19 -20.49 2.44
N VAL A 469 -28.33 -20.81 1.15
CA VAL A 469 -27.28 -21.50 0.41
C VAL A 469 -26.23 -20.49 -0.02
N LEU A 470 -24.95 -20.77 0.20
CA LEU A 470 -23.84 -19.95 -0.29
C LEU A 470 -23.89 -19.83 -1.82
N SER A 471 -23.57 -18.67 -2.39
CA SER A 471 -23.42 -18.56 -3.84
C SER A 471 -22.49 -19.63 -4.41
N SER A 472 -22.93 -20.34 -5.44
CA SER A 472 -22.16 -21.36 -6.18
C SER A 472 -20.81 -20.85 -6.68
N SER A 473 -20.73 -19.55 -7.00
CA SER A 473 -19.48 -18.90 -7.40
C SER A 473 -18.44 -18.80 -6.29
N PHE A 474 -18.90 -18.78 -5.03
CA PHE A 474 -18.10 -18.67 -3.82
C PHE A 474 -17.87 -20.03 -3.14
N ASP A 475 -18.77 -21.00 -3.31
CA ASP A 475 -18.62 -22.36 -2.77
C ASP A 475 -17.63 -23.21 -3.57
N LYS A 476 -16.37 -22.79 -3.59
CA LYS A 476 -15.27 -23.44 -4.32
C LYS A 476 -14.08 -23.72 -3.40
N PRO A 477 -13.29 -24.79 -3.63
CA PRO A 477 -12.17 -25.15 -2.77
C PRO A 477 -11.12 -24.03 -2.57
N VAL A 478 -10.94 -23.17 -3.58
CA VAL A 478 -10.03 -22.01 -3.50
C VAL A 478 -10.39 -21.02 -2.39
N TYR A 479 -11.66 -21.00 -1.96
CA TYR A 479 -12.16 -20.12 -0.91
C TYR A 479 -12.36 -20.83 0.44
N ASP A 480 -11.94 -22.09 0.58
CA ASP A 480 -12.14 -22.86 1.81
C ASP A 480 -11.51 -22.18 3.03
N GLN A 481 -10.31 -21.63 2.91
CA GLN A 481 -9.64 -20.94 4.02
C GLN A 481 -10.40 -19.68 4.46
N VAL A 482 -10.94 -18.94 3.49
CA VAL A 482 -11.74 -17.72 3.70
C VAL A 482 -13.07 -18.07 4.38
N LEU A 483 -13.78 -19.08 3.86
CA LEU A 483 -15.06 -19.52 4.40
C LEU A 483 -14.90 -20.11 5.82
N ASN A 484 -13.84 -20.89 6.05
CA ASN A 484 -13.51 -21.41 7.37
C ASN A 484 -13.17 -20.29 8.35
N PHE A 485 -12.43 -19.26 7.90
CA PHE A 485 -12.15 -18.09 8.72
C PHE A 485 -13.44 -17.40 9.15
N LEU A 486 -14.39 -17.20 8.24
CA LEU A 486 -15.70 -16.61 8.55
C LEU A 486 -16.66 -17.57 9.29
N GLY A 487 -16.30 -18.84 9.49
CA GLY A 487 -17.16 -19.83 10.14
C GLY A 487 -18.32 -20.35 9.28
N VAL A 488 -18.28 -20.18 7.96
CA VAL A 488 -19.32 -20.67 7.04
C VAL A 488 -19.18 -22.19 6.87
N GLY A 489 -20.05 -22.92 7.56
CA GLY A 489 -20.05 -24.39 7.59
C GLY A 489 -20.86 -25.05 6.47
N GLN A 490 -20.85 -26.38 6.46
CA GLN A 490 -21.75 -27.17 5.62
C GLN A 490 -23.18 -27.14 6.19
N VAL A 491 -24.19 -27.14 5.32
CA VAL A 491 -25.58 -27.32 5.76
C VAL A 491 -25.78 -28.67 6.47
N SER A 492 -26.74 -28.72 7.40
CA SER A 492 -27.09 -29.96 8.11
C SER A 492 -27.59 -31.06 7.15
N SER A 493 -27.43 -32.32 7.52
CA SER A 493 -27.96 -33.44 6.72
C SER A 493 -29.48 -33.41 6.57
N ASP A 494 -30.22 -32.88 7.55
CA ASP A 494 -31.67 -32.67 7.47
C ASP A 494 -32.07 -31.59 6.45
N TRP A 495 -31.18 -30.61 6.20
CA TRP A 495 -31.43 -29.55 5.22
C TRP A 495 -31.61 -30.14 3.82
N TYR A 496 -30.78 -31.12 3.42
CA TYR A 496 -30.91 -31.79 2.11
C TYR A 496 -32.26 -32.50 1.97
N GLY A 497 -32.73 -33.14 3.03
CA GLY A 497 -34.06 -33.77 3.04
C GLY A 497 -35.17 -32.74 2.82
N ARG A 498 -35.16 -31.64 3.58
CA ARG A 498 -36.15 -30.56 3.42
C ARG A 498 -36.12 -29.96 2.01
N CYS A 499 -34.93 -29.71 1.47
CA CYS A 499 -34.75 -29.22 0.10
C CYS A 499 -35.38 -30.17 -0.93
N ILE A 500 -35.09 -31.48 -0.86
CA ILE A 500 -35.64 -32.48 -1.79
C ILE A 500 -37.17 -32.57 -1.65
N GLN A 501 -37.70 -32.47 -0.43
CA GLN A 501 -39.14 -32.53 -0.19
C GLN A 501 -39.90 -31.31 -0.73
N CYS A 502 -39.29 -30.12 -0.64
CA CYS A 502 -39.92 -28.86 -1.02
C CYS A 502 -39.67 -28.45 -2.48
N SER A 503 -38.81 -29.15 -3.20
CA SER A 503 -38.51 -28.90 -4.61
C SER A 503 -39.04 -30.01 -5.51
N ASP A 504 -39.20 -29.73 -6.80
CA ASP A 504 -39.63 -30.73 -7.78
C ASP A 504 -38.46 -31.59 -8.30
N LEU A 505 -37.47 -31.88 -7.45
CA LEU A 505 -36.27 -32.63 -7.82
C LEU A 505 -36.53 -34.12 -8.11
N ILE A 506 -37.67 -34.68 -7.67
CA ILE A 506 -38.02 -36.08 -7.87
C ILE A 506 -38.83 -36.26 -9.16
N MET A 507 -39.86 -35.44 -9.38
CA MET A 507 -40.76 -35.59 -10.52
C MET A 507 -40.38 -34.69 -11.70
N GLY A 508 -39.85 -33.50 -11.42
CA GLY A 508 -39.55 -32.45 -12.41
C GLY A 508 -38.23 -32.63 -13.19
N VAL A 509 -37.39 -33.60 -12.85
CA VAL A 509 -36.13 -33.88 -13.56
C VAL A 509 -36.18 -35.15 -14.43
N SER A 510 -35.27 -35.25 -15.40
CA SER A 510 -35.05 -36.41 -16.25
C SER A 510 -34.62 -37.64 -15.44
N GLU A 511 -34.77 -38.84 -16.03
CA GLU A 511 -34.39 -40.09 -15.36
C GLU A 511 -32.90 -40.10 -14.99
N ASP A 512 -32.02 -39.54 -15.83
CA ASP A 512 -30.58 -39.46 -15.56
C ASP A 512 -30.26 -38.63 -14.30
N VAL A 513 -30.85 -37.43 -14.18
CA VAL A 513 -30.62 -36.54 -13.01
C VAL A 513 -31.25 -37.12 -11.76
N TYR A 514 -32.40 -37.77 -11.88
CA TYR A 514 -33.04 -38.49 -10.79
C TYR A 514 -32.17 -39.67 -10.31
N LEU A 515 -31.54 -40.42 -11.22
CA LEU A 515 -30.58 -41.48 -10.85
C LEU A 515 -29.35 -40.90 -10.15
N GLU A 516 -28.83 -39.75 -10.60
CA GLU A 516 -27.75 -39.04 -9.90
C GLU A 516 -28.15 -38.61 -8.48
N LEU A 517 -29.38 -38.13 -8.29
CA LEU A 517 -29.92 -37.82 -6.97
C LEU A 517 -29.98 -39.07 -6.07
N LEU A 518 -30.45 -40.20 -6.60
CA LEU A 518 -30.48 -41.45 -5.86
C LEU A 518 -29.06 -41.95 -5.51
N LEU A 519 -28.11 -41.82 -6.43
CA LEU A 519 -26.70 -42.16 -6.18
C LEU A 519 -26.11 -41.27 -5.08
N PHE A 520 -26.34 -39.96 -5.14
CA PHE A 520 -25.93 -39.03 -4.09
C PHE A 520 -26.47 -39.43 -2.71
N LEU A 521 -27.75 -39.82 -2.63
CA LEU A 521 -28.36 -40.27 -1.39
C LEU A 521 -27.78 -41.60 -0.92
N ALA A 522 -27.55 -42.55 -1.83
CA ALA A 522 -26.99 -43.86 -1.53
C ALA A 522 -25.54 -43.77 -1.01
N ASP A 523 -24.69 -43.01 -1.69
CA ASP A 523 -23.27 -42.83 -1.35
C ASP A 523 -23.09 -42.18 0.02
N ASN A 524 -24.03 -41.32 0.42
CA ASN A 524 -24.00 -40.59 1.68
C ASN A 524 -24.97 -41.16 2.73
N TRP A 525 -25.59 -42.31 2.47
CA TRP A 525 -26.67 -42.83 3.32
C TRP A 525 -26.18 -43.14 4.73
N SER A 526 -25.18 -44.01 4.84
CA SER A 526 -24.65 -44.45 6.13
C SER A 526 -23.99 -43.31 6.91
N SER A 527 -23.28 -42.42 6.21
CA SER A 527 -22.45 -41.38 6.82
C SER A 527 -23.20 -40.10 7.18
N LYS A 528 -24.31 -39.78 6.50
CA LYS A 528 -25.01 -38.49 6.65
C LYS A 528 -26.53 -38.61 6.85
N PHE A 529 -27.18 -39.58 6.21
CA PHE A 529 -28.65 -39.56 6.05
C PHE A 529 -29.42 -40.61 6.85
N SER A 530 -28.76 -41.68 7.31
CA SER A 530 -29.41 -42.79 8.01
C SER A 530 -30.16 -42.39 9.30
N CYS A 531 -29.73 -41.30 9.94
CA CYS A 531 -30.32 -40.77 11.17
C CYS A 531 -31.22 -39.53 10.95
N THR A 532 -31.49 -39.13 9.71
CA THR A 532 -32.29 -37.93 9.40
C THR A 532 -33.72 -38.28 8.97
N ASP A 533 -34.56 -37.26 8.84
CA ASP A 533 -35.95 -37.41 8.38
C ASP A 533 -36.09 -37.73 6.88
N ILE A 534 -34.97 -37.75 6.14
CA ILE A 534 -34.94 -38.05 4.71
C ILE A 534 -35.48 -39.45 4.39
N LYS A 535 -35.42 -40.39 5.35
CA LYS A 535 -36.00 -41.74 5.24
C LYS A 535 -37.53 -41.75 5.11
N ASN A 536 -38.17 -40.66 5.50
CA ASN A 536 -39.63 -40.50 5.42
C ASN A 536 -40.06 -39.83 4.12
N ILE A 537 -39.11 -39.40 3.26
CA ILE A 537 -39.42 -38.73 2.00
C ILE A 537 -39.71 -39.79 0.93
N PRO A 538 -40.81 -39.65 0.17
CA PRO A 538 -41.14 -40.57 -0.91
C PRO A 538 -40.17 -40.35 -2.09
N LEU A 539 -39.08 -41.09 -2.12
CA LEU A 539 -38.05 -40.98 -3.16
C LEU A 539 -38.38 -41.74 -4.45
N ILE A 540 -39.41 -42.58 -4.46
CA ILE A 540 -39.73 -43.46 -5.61
C ILE A 540 -40.62 -42.71 -6.61
N LYS A 541 -40.12 -42.51 -7.83
CA LYS A 541 -40.89 -42.01 -8.97
C LYS A 541 -41.91 -43.05 -9.45
N TYR A 542 -43.20 -42.73 -9.42
CA TYR A 542 -44.24 -43.56 -10.03
C TYR A 542 -44.44 -43.14 -11.49
N THR A 543 -43.86 -43.88 -12.43
CA THR A 543 -44.16 -43.69 -13.86
C THR A 543 -45.39 -44.51 -14.20
N LEU A 544 -46.50 -43.84 -14.56
CA LEU A 544 -47.61 -44.52 -15.22
C LEU A 544 -47.11 -45.04 -16.57
N MET A 545 -46.59 -46.26 -16.61
CA MET A 545 -46.44 -47.00 -17.86
C MET A 545 -47.80 -47.02 -18.55
N GLY A 546 -47.80 -46.61 -19.81
CA GLY A 546 -48.96 -46.15 -20.57
C GLY A 546 -50.20 -47.03 -20.48
N ARG A 547 -51.35 -46.38 -20.72
CA ARG A 547 -52.58 -47.07 -21.12
C ARG A 547 -52.22 -48.11 -22.18
N TRP A 548 -52.38 -49.40 -21.85
CA TRP A 548 -52.57 -50.39 -22.89
C TRP A 548 -53.76 -49.94 -23.74
N PRO A 549 -53.67 -49.94 -25.08
CA PRO A 549 -54.85 -49.75 -25.89
C PRO A 549 -55.79 -50.92 -25.56
N CYS A 550 -56.91 -50.64 -24.90
CA CYS A 550 -57.99 -51.61 -24.78
C CYS A 550 -58.45 -51.92 -26.21
N ALA A 551 -58.11 -53.12 -26.68
CA ALA A 551 -58.78 -53.73 -27.81
C ALA A 551 -60.16 -54.20 -27.34
N ALA A 552 -61.21 -53.56 -27.85
CA ALA A 552 -62.50 -54.15 -28.18
C ALA A 552 -63.30 -53.15 -29.01
#